data_AF-A0A7C5HWY3-F1
#
_entry.id   AF-A0A7C5HWY3-F1
#
_cell.length_a   1.000
_cell.length_b   1.000
_cell.length_c   1.000
_cell.angle_alpha   90.00
_cell.angle_beta   90.00
_cell.angle_gamma   90.00
#
_symmetry.space_group_name_H-M   'P 1'
#
loop_
_entity.id
_entity.type
_entity.pdbx_description
1 polymer ?
#
loop_
_entity_poly.entity_id
_entity_poly.type
_entity_poly.pdbx_seq_one_letter_code
_entity_poly.pdbx_strand_id
1 'polypeptide(L)' 'MVASLGVCLRLSDRWSVMLGYETEEWSTEEGVDKLFLSNDTVVKTRLNEVNWHSDVIKIGCSVRF' A
#
# COMPACT_ATOMS: atom_id res chain seq x y z
N MET A 1 -8.32 4.58 0.81
CA MET A 1 -8.93 3.62 1.76
C MET A 1 -8.02 2.40 1.88
N VAL A 2 -7.94 1.76 3.05
CA VAL A 2 -7.25 0.47 3.23
C VAL A 2 -8.27 -0.57 3.67
N ALA A 3 -8.34 -1.70 2.98
CA ALA A 3 -9.21 -2.81 3.32
C ALA A 3 -8.46 -4.13 3.23
N SER A 4 -8.72 -5.05 4.16
CA SER A 4 -8.11 -6.37 4.16
C SER A 4 -9.11 -7.47 4.51
N LEU A 5 -8.93 -8.62 3.89
CA LEU A 5 -9.71 -9.84 4.10
C LEU A 5 -8.74 -11.02 4.24
N GLY A 6 -9.01 -11.92 5.18
CA GLY A 6 -8.19 -13.10 5.39
C GLY A 6 -9.00 -14.32 5.81
N VAL A 7 -8.57 -15.48 5.34
CA VAL A 7 -9.07 -16.80 5.73
C VAL A 7 -7.91 -17.63 6.25
N CYS A 8 -8.10 -18.28 7.39
CA CYS A 8 -7.17 -19.24 7.93
C CYS A 8 -7.85 -20.61 8.01
N LEU A 9 -7.23 -21.60 7.38
CA LEU A 9 -7.67 -22.98 7.35
C LEU A 9 -6.71 -23.82 8.19
N ARG A 10 -7.22 -24.40 9.28
CA ARG A 10 -6.48 -25.42 10.03
C ARG A 10 -6.63 -26.75 9.29
N LEU A 11 -5.54 -27.23 8.70
CA LEU A 11 -5.50 -28.51 7.97
C LEU A 11 -5.35 -29.70 8.92
N SER A 12 -4.69 -29.50 10.06
CA SER A 12 -4.50 -30.51 11.11
C SER A 12 -4.17 -29.82 12.44
N ASP A 13 -4.03 -30.56 13.53
CA ASP A 13 -3.67 -29.99 14.85
C ASP A 13 -2.36 -29.19 14.83
N ARG A 14 -1.48 -29.52 13.88
CA ARG A 14 -0.17 -28.89 13.71
C ARG A 14 -0.08 -27.93 12.55
N TRP A 15 -0.93 -28.03 11.53
CA TRP A 15 -0.76 -27.30 10.27
C TRP A 15 -1.90 -26.33 10.03
N SER A 16 -1.57 -25.09 9.69
CA SER A 16 -2.55 -24.08 9.27
C SER A 16 -2.06 -23.33 8.04
N VAL A 17 -2.96 -23.11 7.09
CA VAL A 17 -2.74 -22.33 5.86
C VAL A 17 -3.54 -21.05 5.95
N MET A 18 -2.95 -19.94 5.50
CA MET A 18 -3.57 -18.62 5.49
C MET A 18 -3.58 -18.09 4.07
N LEU A 19 -4.72 -17.53 3.67
CA LEU A 19 -4.87 -16.74 2.47
C LEU A 19 -5.39 -15.35 2.88
N GLY A 20 -4.72 -14.31 2.42
CA GLY A 20 -5.11 -12.92 2.68
C GLY A 20 -5.12 -12.11 1.39
N TYR A 21 -5.99 -11.12 1.36
CA TYR A 21 -6.04 -10.10 0.32
C TYR A 21 -6.13 -8.73 0.99
N GLU A 22 -5.36 -7.78 0.50
CA GLU A 22 -5.31 -6.41 0.98
C GLU A 22 -5.32 -5.47 -0.22
N THR A 23 -6.14 -4.43 -0.13
CA THR A 23 -6.23 -3.39 -1.15
C THR A 23 -6.10 -2.03 -0.49
N GLU A 24 -5.27 -1.19 -1.10
CA GLU A 24 -4.99 0.15 -0.64
C GLU A 24 -5.18 1.14 -1.77
N GLU A 25 -5.82 2.24 -1.42
CA GLU A 25 -6.02 3.38 -2.31
C GLU A 25 -5.57 4.64 -1.58
N TRP A 26 -4.62 5.34 -2.16
CA TRP A 26 -4.07 6.57 -1.65
C TRP A 26 -4.17 7.62 -2.75
N SER A 27 -4.80 8.74 -2.44
CA SER A 27 -4.82 9.90 -3.30
C SER A 27 -4.21 11.07 -2.54
N THR A 28 -3.41 11.87 -3.24
CA THR A 28 -2.97 13.18 -2.75
C THR A 28 -3.71 14.25 -3.53
N GLU A 29 -4.24 15.24 -2.84
CA GLU A 29 -4.79 16.45 -3.48
C GLU A 29 -3.72 17.19 -4.28
N GLU A 30 -4.15 18.08 -5.19
CA GLU A 30 -3.26 18.94 -5.97
C GLU A 30 -2.24 19.65 -5.06
N GLY A 31 -0.97 19.25 -5.17
CA GLY A 31 0.13 19.87 -4.44
C GLY A 31 0.68 21.10 -5.15
N VAL A 32 1.41 21.94 -4.42
CA VAL A 32 2.24 23.00 -5.02
C VAL A 32 3.70 22.61 -4.86
N ASP A 33 4.36 22.30 -5.97
CA ASP A 33 5.79 22.02 -5.96
C ASP A 33 6.59 23.32 -5.94
N LYS A 34 7.69 23.34 -5.18
CA LYS A 34 8.60 24.50 -5.09
C LYS A 34 9.95 24.11 -5.66
N LEU A 35 10.24 24.62 -6.86
CA LEU A 35 11.55 24.47 -7.47
C LEU A 35 12.48 25.59 -6.97
N PHE A 36 13.59 25.21 -6.34
CA PHE A 36 14.64 26.14 -5.93
C PHE A 36 15.75 26.10 -6.98
N LEU A 37 15.89 27.18 -7.74
CA LEU A 37 16.93 27.31 -8.75
C LEU A 37 18.23 27.83 -8.11
N SER A 38 19.37 27.53 -8.74
CA SER A 38 20.71 27.94 -8.26
C SER A 38 20.95 29.46 -8.25
N ASN A 39 20.01 30.24 -8.80
CA ASN A 39 20.00 31.71 -8.79
C ASN A 39 19.06 32.28 -7.71
N ASP A 40 18.76 31.51 -6.65
CA ASP A 40 17.84 31.85 -5.55
C ASP A 40 16.38 32.11 -5.99
N THR A 41 16.02 31.77 -7.23
CA THR A 41 14.64 31.91 -7.71
C THR A 41 13.80 30.72 -7.25
N VAL A 42 12.63 31.01 -6.67
CA VAL A 42 11.64 30.01 -6.29
C VAL A 42 10.50 30.01 -7.30
N VAL A 43 10.36 28.92 -8.05
CA VAL A 43 9.26 28.73 -9.01
C VAL A 43 8.22 27.81 -8.37
N LYS A 44 6.95 28.23 -8.36
CA LYS A 44 5.83 27.41 -7.92
C LYS A 44 5.13 26.83 -9.14
N THR A 45 5.00 25.51 -9.21
CA THR A 45 4.20 24.84 -10.24
C THR A 45 3.10 24.00 -9.59
N ARG A 46 1.99 23.77 -10.31
CA ARG A 46 1.03 22.74 -9.90
C ARG A 46 1.74 21.39 -9.96
N LEU A 47 1.70 20.65 -8.85
CA LEU A 47 2.15 19.27 -8.78
C LEU A 47 0.99 18.40 -9.25
N ASN A 48 1.28 17.42 -10.11
CA ASN A 48 0.29 16.46 -10.55
C ASN A 48 -0.26 15.67 -9.34
N GLU A 49 -1.56 15.39 -9.37
CA GLU A 49 -2.21 14.49 -8.43
C GLU A 49 -1.56 13.10 -8.51
N VAL A 50 -1.11 12.58 -7.37
CA VAL A 50 -0.58 11.22 -7.28
C VAL A 50 -1.68 10.33 -6.73
N ASN A 51 -2.18 9.46 -7.61
CA ASN A 51 -3.10 8.38 -7.26
C ASN A 51 -2.31 7.07 -7.22
N TRP A 52 -2.31 6.43 -6.06
CA TRP A 52 -1.64 5.16 -5.81
C TRP A 52 -2.66 4.10 -5.43
N HIS A 53 -2.63 2.99 -6.15
CA HIS A 53 -3.45 1.83 -5.87
C HIS A 53 -2.56 0.60 -5.72
N SER A 54 -2.79 -0.19 -4.67
CA SER A 54 -2.02 -1.39 -4.38
C SER A 54 -2.93 -2.54 -4.01
N ASP A 55 -2.72 -3.69 -4.66
CA ASP A 55 -3.36 -4.94 -4.33
C ASP A 55 -2.31 -5.98 -3.93
N VAL A 56 -2.52 -6.63 -2.78
CA VAL A 56 -1.58 -7.59 -2.21
C VAL A 56 -2.30 -8.89 -1.90
N ILE A 57 -1.79 -10.00 -2.44
CA ILE A 57 -2.22 -11.35 -2.11
C ILE A 57 -1.18 -11.99 -1.19
N LYS A 58 -1.60 -12.47 -0.03
CA LYS A 58 -0.76 -13.11 0.99
C LYS A 58 -1.11 -14.59 1.07
N ILE A 59 -0.10 -15.45 0.97
CA ILE A 59 -0.24 -16.90 1.17
C ILE A 59 0.76 -17.29 2.26
N GLY A 60 0.28 -17.99 3.29
CA GLY A 60 1.09 -18.42 4.43
C GLY A 60 0.82 -19.86 4.82
N CYS A 61 1.84 -20.53 5.34
CA CYS A 61 1.73 -21.85 5.95
C CYS A 61 2.47 -21.82 7.29
N SER A 62 1.87 -22.42 8.31
CA SER A 62 2.42 -22.47 9.67
C SER A 62 2.34 -23.87 10.23
N VAL A 63 3.37 -24.26 10.98
CA VAL A 63 3.45 -25.52 11.70
C VAL A 63 3.64 -25.26 13.19
N ARG A 64 2.89 -25.96 14.04
CA ARG A 64 3.00 -25.94 15.49
C ARG A 64 3.74 -27.20 15.95
N PHE A 65 4.89 -27.01 16.60
CA PHE A 65 5.72 -28.07 17.18
C PHE A 65 5.27 -28.41 18.60
#